data_AF-A0A1R3FTQ4-F1
#
_entry.id   AF-A0A1R3FTQ4-F1
#
_cell.length_a   1.000
_cell.length_b   1.000
_cell.length_c   1.000
_cell.angle_alpha   90.00
_cell.angle_beta   90.00
_cell.angle_gamma   90.00
#
_symmetry.space_group_name_H-M   'P 1'
#
loop_
_entity.id
_entity.type
_entity.pdbx_description
1 polymer ?
#
loop_
_entity_poly.entity_id
_entity_poly.type
_entity_poly.pdbx_seq_one_letter_code
_entity_poly.pdbx_strand_id
1 'polypeptide(L)'
;MSDKKMYQKARKDDALMYIAALIVIVGGLLIFPIFSIGSAIPAMTALVWGVGVFRFNKKTEEHLLSIEPQVQNMIESGMSGHDAMKALGCDKYYYKPFWAIR
;
A
#
# COMPACT_ATOMS: atom_id res chain seq x y z
N MET A 1 12.47 -16.57 12.52
CA MET A 1 11.37 -15.64 12.86
C MET A 1 10.34 -15.77 11.74
N SER A 2 9.12 -16.26 12.03
CA SER A 2 8.13 -16.59 10.98
C SER A 2 7.79 -15.36 10.12
N ASP A 3 7.82 -15.50 8.79
CA ASP A 3 7.55 -14.45 7.80
C ASP A 3 6.27 -13.66 8.12
N LYS A 4 5.25 -14.35 8.62
CA LYS A 4 3.98 -13.77 9.08
C LYS A 4 4.16 -12.67 10.14
N LYS A 5 5.12 -12.81 11.06
CA LYS A 5 5.43 -11.79 12.08
C LYS A 5 6.16 -10.59 11.48
N MET A 6 7.03 -10.83 10.49
CA MET A 6 7.73 -9.77 9.77
C MET A 6 6.73 -8.93 8.94
N TYR A 7 5.77 -9.59 8.29
CA TYR A 7 4.68 -8.95 7.57
C TYR A 7 3.69 -8.18 8.46
N GLN A 8 3.34 -8.74 9.62
CA GLN A 8 2.51 -8.01 10.59
C GLN A 8 3.22 -6.78 11.13
N LYS A 9 4.53 -6.83 11.32
CA LYS A 9 5.32 -5.68 11.77
C LYS A 9 5.37 -4.60 10.68
N ALA A 10 5.70 -4.96 9.45
CA ALA A 10 5.72 -4.02 8.31
C ALA A 10 4.36 -3.33 8.11
N ARG A 11 3.23 -4.06 8.20
CA ARG A 11 1.89 -3.45 8.12
C ARG A 11 1.59 -2.49 9.26
N LYS A 12 2.07 -2.77 10.47
CA LYS A 12 1.89 -1.87 11.63
C LYS A 12 2.72 -0.60 11.46
N ASP A 13 3.96 -0.75 11.01
CA ASP A 13 4.87 0.38 10.78
C ASP A 13 4.35 1.29 9.66
N ASP A 14 3.83 0.70 8.56
CA ASP A 14 3.12 1.44 7.51
C ASP A 14 1.88 2.14 8.10
N ALA A 15 1.00 1.42 8.79
CA ALA A 15 -0.20 2.02 9.38
C ALA A 15 0.12 3.19 10.33
N LEU A 16 1.20 3.10 11.11
CA LEU A 16 1.68 4.18 11.97
C LEU A 16 2.12 5.41 11.16
N MET A 17 2.82 5.24 10.04
CA MET A 17 3.13 6.35 9.14
C MET A 17 1.87 7.00 8.57
N TYR A 18 0.88 6.20 8.15
CA TYR A 18 -0.40 6.74 7.63
C TYR A 18 -1.12 7.56 8.70
N ILE A 19 -1.18 7.05 9.94
CA ILE A 19 -1.78 7.75 11.07
C ILE A 19 -1.01 9.04 11.40
N ALA A 20 0.31 8.99 11.42
CA ALA A 20 1.15 10.18 11.66
C ALA A 20 0.95 11.26 10.60
N ALA A 21 0.92 10.88 9.31
CA ALA A 21 0.63 11.79 8.21
C ALA A 21 -0.77 12.43 8.36
N LEU A 22 -1.78 11.63 8.72
CA LEU A 22 -3.14 12.13 8.97
C LEU A 22 -3.20 13.11 10.14
N ILE A 23 -2.47 12.85 11.24
CA ILE A 23 -2.39 13.76 12.38
C ILE A 23 -1.78 15.10 11.97
N VAL A 24 -0.71 15.10 11.17
CA VAL A 24 -0.07 16.33 10.68
C VAL A 24 -1.01 17.11 9.76
N ILE A 25 -1.70 16.43 8.85
CA ILE A 25 -2.62 17.06 7.90
C ILE A 25 -3.84 17.64 8.64
N VAL A 26 -4.52 16.83 9.46
CA VAL A 26 -5.74 17.24 10.18
C VAL A 26 -5.41 18.28 11.26
N GLY A 27 -4.37 18.02 12.08
CA GLY A 27 -3.94 18.96 13.12
C GLY A 27 -3.50 20.29 12.54
N GLY A 28 -2.75 20.28 11.44
CA GLY A 28 -2.33 21.50 10.75
C GLY A 28 -3.50 22.30 10.17
N LEU A 29 -4.49 21.63 9.57
CA LEU A 29 -5.69 22.29 9.03
C LEU A 29 -6.66 22.80 10.12
N LEU A 30 -6.61 22.25 11.33
CA LEU A 30 -7.39 22.75 12.48
C LEU A 30 -6.77 24.01 13.11
N ILE A 31 -5.44 24.16 13.05
CA ILE A 31 -4.72 25.28 13.66
C ILE A 31 -4.67 26.48 12.71
N PHE A 32 -4.54 26.24 11.40
CA PHE A 32 -4.43 27.30 10.40
C PHE A 32 -5.74 27.50 9.64
N PRO A 33 -6.22 28.75 9.47
CA PRO A 33 -7.38 29.01 8.64
C PRO A 33 -7.14 28.53 7.21
N ILE A 34 -8.16 27.88 6.65
CA ILE A 34 -8.17 27.36 5.28
C ILE A 34 -7.87 28.53 4.32
N PHE A 35 -6.91 28.37 3.42
CA PHE A 35 -6.39 29.39 2.48
C PHE A 35 -5.42 30.45 3.06
N SER A 36 -4.92 30.25 4.28
CA SER A 36 -3.79 31.04 4.80
C SER A 36 -2.43 30.49 4.34
N ILE A 37 -1.38 31.32 4.34
CA ILE A 37 -0.01 30.88 4.07
C ILE A 37 0.41 29.72 5.02
N GLY A 38 -0.07 29.72 6.26
CA GLY A 38 0.16 28.64 7.22
C GLY A 38 -0.48 27.30 6.84
N SER A 39 -1.59 27.32 6.10
CA SER A 39 -2.27 26.11 5.59
C SER A 39 -1.56 25.46 4.40
N ALA A 40 -0.57 26.14 3.79
CA ALA A 40 0.20 25.61 2.68
C ALA A 40 1.03 24.38 3.08
N ILE A 41 1.53 24.32 4.31
CA ILE A 41 2.35 23.20 4.80
C ILE A 41 1.52 21.91 4.88
N PRO A 42 0.39 21.86 5.62
CA PRO A 42 -0.48 20.67 5.63
C PRO A 42 -1.00 20.27 4.25
N ALA A 43 -1.34 21.26 3.40
CA ALA A 43 -1.81 21.01 2.05
C ALA A 43 -0.74 20.39 1.14
N MET A 44 0.50 20.91 1.18
CA MET A 44 1.62 20.31 0.44
C MET A 44 1.97 18.92 0.96
N THR A 45 1.96 18.71 2.29
CA THR A 45 2.16 17.39 2.88
C THR A 45 1.10 16.40 2.39
N ALA A 46 -0.18 16.80 2.36
CA ALA A 46 -1.26 15.98 1.83
C ALA A 46 -1.07 15.64 0.34
N LEU A 47 -0.66 16.61 -0.47
CA LEU A 47 -0.42 16.40 -1.91
C LEU A 47 0.75 15.46 -2.18
N VAL A 48 1.91 15.72 -1.56
CA VAL A 48 3.12 14.88 -1.73
C VAL A 48 2.82 13.45 -1.28
N TRP A 49 2.17 13.30 -0.14
CA TRP A 49 1.81 12.00 0.40
C TRP A 49 0.77 11.29 -0.47
N GLY A 50 -0.29 11.98 -0.89
CA GLY A 50 -1.32 11.41 -1.77
C GLY A 50 -0.76 10.95 -3.12
N VAL A 51 0.13 11.74 -3.73
CA VAL A 51 0.84 11.37 -4.96
C VAL A 51 1.75 10.16 -4.72
N GLY A 52 2.46 10.12 -3.59
CA GLY A 52 3.29 8.99 -3.20
C GLY A 52 2.51 7.68 -3.07
N VAL A 53 1.38 7.72 -2.35
CA VAL A 53 0.47 6.57 -2.18
C VAL A 53 -0.09 6.12 -3.53
N PHE A 54 -0.55 7.06 -4.37
CA PHE A 54 -1.06 6.75 -5.70
C PHE A 54 0.00 6.06 -6.59
N ARG A 55 1.22 6.62 -6.67
CA ARG A 55 2.31 6.03 -7.46
C ARG A 55 2.70 4.63 -6.95
N PHE A 56 2.73 4.44 -5.64
CA PHE A 56 3.03 3.15 -5.04
C PHE A 56 1.96 2.09 -5.37
N ASN A 57 0.68 2.46 -5.27
CA ASN A 57 -0.43 1.59 -5.64
C ASN A 57 -0.39 1.25 -7.13
N LYS A 58 -0.18 2.25 -8.01
CA LYS A 58 -0.08 2.01 -9.46
C LYS A 58 1.07 1.06 -9.82
N LYS A 59 2.26 1.26 -9.25
CA LYS A 59 3.41 0.37 -9.48
C LYS A 59 3.15 -1.05 -8.96
N THR A 60 2.43 -1.15 -7.84
CA THR A 60 2.01 -2.45 -7.28
C THR A 60 1.02 -3.15 -8.22
N GLU A 61 0.03 -2.42 -8.73
CA GLU A 61 -0.95 -2.94 -9.69
C GLU A 61 -0.28 -3.42 -10.98
N GLU A 62 0.60 -2.62 -11.57
CA GLU A 62 1.38 -2.99 -12.77
C GLU A 62 2.20 -4.27 -12.53
N HIS A 63 2.83 -4.38 -11.36
CA HIS A 63 3.58 -5.58 -10.99
C HIS A 63 2.67 -6.81 -10.83
N LEU A 64 1.52 -6.66 -10.18
CA LEU A 64 0.56 -7.76 -9.99
C LEU A 64 -0.04 -8.25 -11.31
N LEU A 65 -0.38 -7.33 -12.23
CA LEU A 65 -0.85 -7.66 -13.56
C LEU A 65 0.22 -8.38 -14.39
N SER A 66 1.51 -8.02 -14.21
CA SER A 66 2.61 -8.68 -14.92
C SER A 66 2.84 -10.13 -14.48
N ILE A 67 2.53 -10.46 -13.22
CA ILE A 67 2.71 -11.82 -12.66
C ILE A 67 1.44 -12.67 -12.74
N GLU A 68 0.27 -12.07 -12.93
CA GLU A 68 -1.03 -12.76 -13.04
C GLU A 68 -0.99 -14.00 -13.97
N PRO A 69 -0.47 -13.93 -15.22
CA PRO A 69 -0.43 -15.11 -16.08
C PRO A 69 0.47 -16.22 -15.53
N GLN A 70 1.57 -15.87 -14.85
CA GLN A 70 2.46 -16.86 -14.24
C GLN A 70 1.80 -17.54 -13.05
N VAL A 71 1.07 -16.78 -12.24
CA VAL A 71 0.27 -17.32 -11.11
C VAL A 71 -0.82 -18.24 -11.63
N GLN A 72 -1.54 -17.86 -12.69
CA GLN A 72 -2.58 -18.69 -13.30
C GLN A 72 -2.00 -20.01 -13.84
N ASN A 73 -0.87 -19.97 -14.56
CA ASN A 73 -0.20 -21.20 -15.02
C ASN A 73 0.22 -22.12 -13.86
N MET A 74 0.68 -21.55 -12.73
CA MET A 74 1.02 -22.32 -11.55
C MET A 74 -0.24 -22.94 -10.89
N ILE A 75 -1.36 -22.21 -10.86
CA ILE A 75 -2.63 -22.74 -10.33
C ILE A 75 -3.16 -23.87 -11.22
N GLU A 76 -3.11 -23.69 -12.55
CA GLU A 76 -3.55 -24.71 -13.52
C GLU A 76 -2.69 -25.98 -13.45
N SER A 77 -1.41 -25.86 -13.07
CA SER A 77 -0.54 -27.02 -12.82
C SER A 77 -0.78 -27.70 -11.45
N GLY A 78 -1.79 -27.25 -10.69
CA GLY A 78 -2.24 -27.86 -9.45
C GLY A 78 -1.67 -27.23 -8.18
N MET A 79 -0.93 -26.11 -8.30
CA MET A 79 -0.42 -25.37 -7.14
C MET A 79 -1.53 -24.55 -6.47
N SER A 80 -1.50 -24.43 -5.14
CA SER A 80 -2.41 -23.51 -4.46
C SER A 80 -2.06 -22.06 -4.84
N GLY A 81 -3.07 -21.19 -4.96
CA GLY A 81 -2.82 -19.79 -5.28
C GLY A 81 -1.93 -19.07 -4.26
N HIS A 82 -1.90 -19.54 -3.00
CA HIS A 82 -1.00 -19.02 -1.98
C HIS A 82 0.45 -19.39 -2.28
N ASP A 83 0.69 -20.66 -2.62
CA ASP A 83 2.03 -21.16 -2.90
C ASP A 83 2.58 -20.59 -4.22
N ALA A 84 1.72 -20.40 -5.23
CA ALA A 84 2.09 -19.73 -6.48
C ALA A 84 2.54 -18.28 -6.24
N MET A 85 1.77 -17.53 -5.44
CA MET A 85 2.13 -16.16 -5.05
C MET A 85 3.40 -16.13 -4.19
N LYS A 86 3.60 -17.12 -3.32
CA LYS A 86 4.80 -17.26 -2.50
C LYS A 86 6.05 -17.59 -3.34
N ALA A 87 5.92 -18.45 -4.34
CA ALA A 87 7.00 -18.77 -5.27
C ALA A 87 7.50 -17.54 -6.04
N LEU A 88 6.60 -16.58 -6.31
CA LEU A 88 6.89 -15.31 -6.96
C LEU A 88 7.23 -14.17 -5.98
N GLY A 89 7.41 -14.44 -4.68
CA GLY A 89 7.73 -13.43 -3.67
C GLY A 89 6.63 -12.39 -3.44
N CYS A 90 5.39 -12.73 -3.81
CA CYS A 90 4.21 -11.86 -3.79
C CYS A 90 3.18 -12.28 -2.74
N ASP A 91 3.56 -13.15 -1.80
CA ASP A 91 2.71 -13.66 -0.72
C ASP A 91 2.03 -12.55 0.10
N LYS A 92 2.67 -11.39 0.21
CA LYS A 92 2.12 -10.18 0.85
C LYS A 92 0.82 -9.67 0.21
N TYR A 93 0.62 -9.94 -1.07
CA TYR A 93 -0.56 -9.55 -1.83
C TYR A 93 -1.62 -10.65 -1.84
N TYR A 94 -1.31 -11.88 -1.46
CA TYR A 94 -2.31 -12.96 -1.44
C TYR A 94 -3.55 -12.64 -0.56
N TYR A 95 -3.33 -11.93 0.55
CA TYR A 95 -4.41 -11.50 1.45
C TYR A 95 -5.17 -10.25 0.98
N LYS A 96 -4.77 -9.63 -0.13
CA LYS A 96 -5.50 -8.57 -0.82
C LYS A 96 -5.82 -9.07 -2.23
N PRO A 97 -7.06 -9.53 -2.48
CA PRO A 97 -7.39 -10.00 -3.82
C PRO A 97 -7.05 -8.95 -4.87
N PHE A 98 -6.49 -9.38 -6.00
CA PHE A 98 -6.04 -8.50 -7.10
C PHE A 98 -7.17 -7.59 -7.60
N TRP A 99 -8.39 -8.11 -7.60
CA TRP A 99 -9.62 -7.39 -7.97
C TRP A 99 -10.08 -6.35 -6.94
N ALA A 100 -9.55 -6.37 -5.71
CA ALA A 100 -9.83 -5.40 -4.66
C ALA A 100 -8.86 -4.21 -4.65
N ILE A 101 -7.99 -4.07 -5.66
CA ILE A 101 -7.09 -2.92 -5.87
C ILE A 101 -7.72 -1.89 -6.83
N ARG A 102 -9.00 -2.05 -7.20
CA ARG A 102 -9.76 -1.07 -8.01
C ARG A 102 -10.30 0.08 -7.17
#